data_AF-A0A3D1KAP8-F1
#
_entry.id   AF-A0A3D1KAP8-F1
#
_cell.length_a   1.000
_cell.length_b   1.000
_cell.length_c   1.000
_cell.angle_alpha   90.00
_cell.angle_beta   90.00
_cell.angle_gamma   90.00
#
_symmetry.space_group_name_H-M   'P 1'
#
loop_
_entity.id
_entity.type
_entity.pdbx_description
1 polymer ?
#
loop_
_entity_poly.entity_id
_entity_poly.type
_entity_poly.pdbx_seq_one_letter_code
_entity_poly.pdbx_strand_id
1 'polypeptide(L)'
;MRSEKFRRSLFWLFLLMGIMMLGTIFISDEQWLSETVLSAGLKTSILVLWLSIFSLPFMFYYPGSRELAVCITEFDSYVFGITLWFMGVKLTYAIVGPVMVVFGLLVFGIGCIPFSFFLTWFLGRWTDLEILSVLLVLCVLCRVISHLHYMNKARQERESSLMDKDGL
;
A
#
# COMPACT_ATOMS: atom_id res chain seq x y z
N MET A 1 6.24 24.65 -23.28
CA MET A 1 6.61 24.80 -21.85
C MET A 1 5.49 25.28 -20.91
N ARG A 2 4.50 26.09 -21.33
CA ARG A 2 3.43 26.57 -20.43
C ARG A 2 2.39 25.50 -20.01
N SER A 3 2.16 24.47 -20.84
CA SER A 3 1.18 23.41 -20.55
C SER A 3 1.63 22.38 -19.50
N GLU A 4 2.95 22.15 -19.35
CA GLU A 4 3.47 21.21 -18.34
C GLU A 4 3.35 21.75 -16.91
N LYS A 5 3.67 23.04 -16.70
CA LYS A 5 3.48 23.68 -15.39
C LYS A 5 2.01 23.70 -14.99
N PHE A 6 1.12 23.92 -15.96
CA PHE A 6 -0.33 23.90 -15.73
C PHE A 6 -0.84 22.51 -15.34
N ARG A 7 -0.45 21.44 -16.08
CA ARG A 7 -0.81 20.06 -15.71
C ARG A 7 -0.30 19.64 -14.34
N ARG A 8 0.94 20.00 -13.99
CA ARG A 8 1.50 19.71 -12.66
C ARG A 8 0.73 20.45 -11.57
N SER A 9 0.40 21.73 -11.79
CA SER A 9 -0.39 22.52 -10.83
C SER A 9 -1.79 21.93 -10.63
N LEU A 10 -2.44 21.50 -11.71
CA LEU A 10 -3.78 20.88 -11.66
C LEU A 10 -3.76 19.55 -10.89
N PHE A 11 -2.73 18.73 -11.10
CA PHE A 11 -2.55 17.48 -10.37
C PHE A 11 -2.40 17.72 -8.86
N TRP A 12 -1.55 18.68 -8.46
CA TRP A 12 -1.39 19.05 -7.04
C TRP A 12 -2.67 19.59 -6.43
N LEU A 13 -3.45 20.38 -7.17
CA LEU A 13 -4.71 20.95 -6.69
C LEU A 13 -5.77 19.86 -6.49
N PHE A 14 -5.89 18.91 -7.43
CA PHE A 14 -6.76 17.74 -7.27
C PHE A 14 -6.34 16.85 -6.11
N LEU A 15 -5.04 16.63 -5.93
CA LEU A 15 -4.51 15.85 -4.80
C LEU A 15 -4.86 16.52 -3.46
N LEU A 16 -4.65 17.84 -3.37
CA LEU A 16 -4.93 18.62 -2.16
C LEU A 16 -6.44 18.66 -1.88
N MET A 17 -7.26 18.81 -2.92
CA MET A 17 -8.72 18.76 -2.81
C MET A 17 -9.20 17.36 -2.37
N GLY A 18 -8.62 16.29 -2.90
CA GLY A 18 -8.91 14.92 -2.48
C GLY A 18 -8.54 14.66 -1.02
N ILE A 19 -7.39 15.17 -0.57
CA ILE A 19 -6.95 15.08 0.84
C ILE A 19 -7.89 15.89 1.76
N MET A 20 -8.28 17.09 1.35
CA MET A 20 -9.24 17.91 2.13
C MET A 20 -10.61 17.24 2.21
N MET A 21 -11.09 16.67 1.11
CA MET A 21 -12.37 15.98 1.05
C MET A 21 -12.37 14.73 1.93
N LEU A 22 -11.29 13.94 1.89
CA LEU A 22 -11.04 12.85 2.85
C LEU A 22 -11.10 13.39 4.28
N GLY A 23 -10.37 14.45 4.60
CA GLY A 23 -10.38 15.07 5.93
C GLY A 23 -11.80 15.47 6.39
N THR A 24 -12.62 16.06 5.52
CA THR A 24 -14.00 16.46 5.87
C THR A 24 -14.94 15.28 6.11
N ILE A 25 -14.78 14.19 5.35
CA ILE A 25 -15.56 12.96 5.53
C ILE A 25 -15.23 12.31 6.87
N PHE A 26 -13.97 12.40 7.32
CA PHE A 26 -13.56 11.90 8.63
C PHE A 26 -14.14 12.72 9.79
N ILE A 27 -14.41 14.03 9.64
CA ILE A 27 -14.96 14.89 10.71
C ILE A 27 -16.50 14.75 10.83
N SER A 28 -17.17 14.39 9.72
CA SER A 28 -18.63 14.22 9.59
C SER A 28 -19.26 13.19 10.55
N ASP A 29 -18.71 11.98 10.51
CA ASP A 29 -19.21 10.76 11.16
C ASP A 29 -18.01 9.85 11.50
N GLU A 30 -17.10 10.34 12.35
CA GLU A 30 -15.79 9.76 12.69
C GLU A 30 -15.78 8.25 12.94
N GLN A 31 -16.84 7.73 13.54
CA GLN A 31 -16.95 6.33 13.90
C GLN A 31 -17.42 5.48 12.72
N TRP A 32 -18.39 5.95 11.94
CA TRP A 32 -19.08 5.09 10.98
C TRP A 32 -18.21 4.69 9.79
N LEU A 33 -17.56 5.66 9.14
CA LEU A 33 -16.76 5.35 7.97
C LEU A 33 -15.47 4.61 8.34
N SER A 34 -14.79 5.04 9.41
CA SER A 34 -13.53 4.40 9.82
C SER A 34 -13.77 2.99 10.37
N GLU A 35 -14.84 2.72 11.10
CA GLU A 35 -15.11 1.36 11.60
C GLU A 35 -15.60 0.44 10.51
N THR A 36 -16.48 0.91 9.62
CA THR A 36 -17.00 0.08 8.52
C THR A 36 -15.91 -0.23 7.50
N VAL A 37 -15.18 0.79 7.04
CA VAL A 37 -14.11 0.62 6.04
C VAL A 37 -12.94 -0.17 6.62
N LEU A 38 -12.56 0.06 7.88
CA LEU A 38 -11.46 -0.69 8.49
C LEU A 38 -11.85 -2.14 8.81
N SER A 39 -13.08 -2.39 9.28
CA SER A 39 -13.59 -3.75 9.50
C SER A 39 -13.67 -4.52 8.17
N ALA A 40 -14.16 -3.88 7.12
CA ALA A 40 -14.13 -4.44 5.77
C ALA A 40 -12.69 -4.67 5.30
N GLY A 41 -11.81 -3.68 5.44
CA GLY A 41 -10.41 -3.70 5.05
C GLY A 41 -9.61 -4.82 5.71
N LEU A 42 -9.83 -5.05 7.02
CA LEU A 42 -9.21 -6.14 7.75
C LEU A 42 -9.73 -7.50 7.29
N LYS A 43 -11.06 -7.66 7.11
CA LYS A 43 -11.65 -8.89 6.57
C LYS A 43 -11.13 -9.19 5.16
N THR A 44 -11.06 -8.18 4.29
CA THR A 44 -10.49 -8.33 2.94
C THR A 44 -9.01 -8.64 3.00
N SER A 45 -8.25 -8.03 3.92
CA SER A 45 -6.82 -8.31 4.08
C SER A 45 -6.57 -9.75 4.53
N ILE A 46 -7.43 -10.32 5.37
CA ILE A 46 -7.32 -11.74 5.76
C ILE A 46 -7.59 -12.65 4.56
N LEU A 47 -8.63 -12.36 3.77
CA LEU A 47 -8.93 -13.13 2.55
C LEU A 47 -7.79 -13.04 1.53
N VAL A 48 -7.27 -11.84 1.34
CA VAL A 48 -6.13 -11.56 0.46
C VAL A 48 -4.87 -12.25 0.97
N LEU A 49 -4.62 -12.29 2.28
CA LEU A 49 -3.51 -13.03 2.86
C LEU A 49 -3.58 -14.51 2.53
N TRP A 50 -4.75 -15.14 2.67
CA TRP A 50 -4.94 -16.52 2.24
C TRP A 50 -4.66 -16.68 0.74
N LEU A 51 -5.17 -15.77 -0.08
CA LEU A 51 -4.91 -15.77 -1.52
C LEU A 51 -3.40 -15.68 -1.84
N SER A 52 -2.66 -14.79 -1.17
CA SER A 52 -1.21 -14.65 -1.31
C SER A 52 -0.46 -15.91 -0.87
N ILE A 53 -0.88 -16.54 0.24
CA ILE A 53 -0.28 -17.79 0.73
C ILE A 53 -0.52 -18.93 -0.27
N PHE A 54 -1.71 -19.01 -0.86
CA PHE A 54 -2.02 -20.02 -1.87
C PHE A 54 -1.33 -19.75 -3.22
N SER A 55 -1.07 -18.49 -3.57
CA SER A 55 -0.41 -18.13 -4.82
C SER A 55 1.11 -18.40 -4.79
N LEU A 56 1.75 -18.27 -3.63
CA LEU A 56 3.18 -18.54 -3.42
C LEU A 56 3.64 -19.92 -3.92
N PRO A 57 3.07 -21.07 -3.48
CA PRO A 57 3.50 -22.37 -3.98
C PRO A 57 3.24 -22.51 -5.49
N PHE A 58 2.16 -21.92 -6.00
CA PHE A 58 1.85 -21.96 -7.43
C PHE A 58 2.94 -21.27 -8.26
N MET A 59 3.51 -20.17 -7.76
CA MET A 59 4.65 -19.48 -8.38
C MET A 59 5.92 -20.34 -8.45
N PHE A 60 6.20 -21.15 -7.42
CA PHE A 60 7.39 -22.00 -7.41
C PHE A 60 7.24 -23.27 -8.26
N TYR A 61 6.12 -23.97 -8.11
CA TYR A 61 5.91 -25.30 -8.72
C TYR A 61 5.52 -25.27 -10.21
N TYR A 62 4.74 -24.27 -10.65
CA TYR A 62 4.19 -24.26 -12.01
C TYR A 62 4.71 -23.07 -12.82
N PRO A 63 5.66 -23.26 -13.76
CA PRO A 63 6.27 -22.15 -14.48
C PRO A 63 5.29 -21.38 -15.37
N GLY A 64 4.27 -22.06 -15.91
CA GLY A 64 3.27 -21.44 -16.79
C GLY A 64 2.29 -20.49 -16.09
N SER A 65 2.17 -20.56 -14.75
CA SER A 65 1.23 -19.72 -13.99
C SER A 65 1.89 -18.66 -13.13
N ARG A 66 3.22 -18.52 -13.23
CA ARG A 66 4.02 -17.54 -12.49
C ARG A 66 3.53 -16.12 -12.69
N GLU A 67 3.18 -15.76 -13.92
CA GLU A 67 2.72 -14.39 -14.24
C GLU A 67 1.40 -14.05 -13.55
N LEU A 68 0.46 -15.00 -13.50
CA LEU A 68 -0.81 -14.81 -12.80
C LEU A 68 -0.59 -14.67 -11.29
N ALA A 69 0.26 -15.52 -10.70
CA ALA A 69 0.58 -15.45 -9.29
C ALA A 69 1.20 -14.09 -8.91
N VAL A 70 2.08 -13.56 -9.76
CA VAL A 70 2.74 -12.26 -9.54
C VAL A 70 1.76 -11.10 -9.67
N CYS A 71 0.85 -11.14 -10.64
CA CYS A 71 -0.21 -10.14 -10.76
C CYS A 71 -1.12 -10.13 -9.52
N ILE A 72 -1.44 -11.30 -8.98
CA ILE A 72 -2.22 -11.43 -7.74
C ILE A 72 -1.44 -10.82 -6.57
N THR A 73 -0.16 -11.19 -6.37
CA THR A 73 0.63 -10.64 -5.25
C THR A 73 0.84 -9.13 -5.36
N GLU A 74 0.95 -8.59 -6.57
CA GLU A 74 1.00 -7.14 -6.79
C GLU A 74 -0.31 -6.48 -6.37
N PHE A 75 -1.46 -7.04 -6.76
CA PHE A 75 -2.78 -6.56 -6.31
C PHE A 75 -2.92 -6.63 -4.79
N ASP A 76 -2.49 -7.74 -4.18
CA ASP A 76 -2.54 -7.97 -2.74
C ASP A 76 -1.75 -6.89 -1.98
N SER A 77 -0.61 -6.45 -2.53
CA SER A 77 0.19 -5.37 -1.94
C SER A 77 -0.59 -4.05 -1.81
N TYR A 78 -1.47 -3.73 -2.75
CA TYR A 78 -2.30 -2.52 -2.68
C TYR A 78 -3.37 -2.66 -1.60
N VAL A 79 -3.98 -3.85 -1.46
CA VAL A 79 -4.99 -4.09 -0.41
C VAL A 79 -4.36 -3.97 0.98
N PHE A 80 -3.19 -4.58 1.19
CA PHE A 80 -2.45 -4.44 2.45
C PHE A 80 -2.02 -3.00 2.68
N GLY A 81 -1.50 -2.30 1.67
CA GLY A 81 -1.07 -0.91 1.77
C GLY A 81 -2.21 0.05 2.11
N ILE A 82 -3.37 -0.10 1.47
CA ILE A 82 -4.57 0.70 1.77
C ILE A 82 -5.07 0.42 3.19
N THR A 83 -5.14 -0.85 3.58
CA THR A 83 -5.60 -1.23 4.93
C THR A 83 -4.65 -0.69 6.00
N LEU A 84 -3.34 -0.83 5.79
CA LEU A 84 -2.30 -0.27 6.65
C LEU A 84 -2.42 1.25 6.77
N TRP A 85 -2.67 1.94 5.65
CA TRP A 85 -2.83 3.38 5.64
C TRP A 85 -4.07 3.83 6.43
N PHE A 86 -5.23 3.21 6.21
CA PHE A 86 -6.44 3.50 6.99
C PHE A 86 -6.25 3.22 8.48
N MET A 87 -5.56 2.12 8.83
CA MET A 87 -5.23 1.81 10.22
C MET A 87 -4.33 2.88 10.84
N GLY A 88 -3.30 3.32 10.13
CA GLY A 88 -2.40 4.38 10.59
C GLY A 88 -3.11 5.73 10.77
N VAL A 89 -4.01 6.10 9.85
CA VAL A 89 -4.86 7.29 9.96
C VAL A 89 -5.77 7.19 11.18
N LYS A 90 -6.51 6.07 11.33
CA LYS A 90 -7.43 5.85 12.46
C LYS A 90 -6.69 5.93 13.80
N LEU A 91 -5.52 5.31 13.91
CA LEU A 91 -4.77 5.34 15.15
C LEU A 91 -4.20 6.72 15.48
N THR A 92 -3.65 7.40 14.48
CA THR A 92 -3.17 8.77 14.65
C THR A 92 -4.31 9.69 15.09
N TYR A 93 -5.48 9.53 14.47
CA TYR A 93 -6.70 10.25 14.83
C TYR A 93 -7.10 9.99 16.29
N ALA A 94 -7.20 8.71 16.68
CA ALA A 94 -7.64 8.33 18.01
C ALA A 94 -6.70 8.79 19.13
N ILE A 95 -5.41 8.97 18.82
CA ILE A 95 -4.38 9.30 19.82
C ILE A 95 -4.13 10.81 19.92
N VAL A 96 -4.01 11.51 18.78
CA VAL A 96 -3.60 12.94 18.75
C VAL A 96 -4.62 13.85 18.06
N GLY A 97 -5.70 13.28 17.51
CA GLY A 97 -6.79 14.04 16.90
C GLY A 97 -6.57 14.45 15.43
N PRO A 98 -7.54 15.17 14.85
CA PRO A 98 -7.61 15.49 13.41
C PRO A 98 -6.43 16.33 12.91
N VAL A 99 -5.97 17.27 13.72
CA VAL A 99 -4.92 18.22 13.33
C VAL A 99 -3.64 17.48 12.96
N MET A 100 -3.26 16.49 13.76
CA MET A 100 -2.04 15.71 13.50
C MET A 100 -2.19 14.73 12.34
N VAL A 101 -3.40 14.25 12.07
CA VAL A 101 -3.67 13.47 10.85
C VAL A 101 -3.45 14.32 9.61
N VAL A 102 -3.94 15.56 9.59
CA VAL A 102 -3.72 16.49 8.47
C VAL A 102 -2.23 16.80 8.31
N PHE A 103 -1.51 17.04 9.40
CA PHE A 103 -0.05 17.21 9.33
C PHE A 103 0.65 15.95 8.80
N GLY A 104 0.27 14.76 9.25
CA GLY A 104 0.81 13.49 8.77
C GLY A 104 0.58 13.27 7.27
N LEU A 105 -0.61 13.62 6.79
CA LEU A 105 -0.98 13.57 5.37
C LEU A 105 -0.21 14.60 4.53
N LEU A 106 -0.05 15.83 5.01
CA LEU A 106 0.61 16.90 4.25
C LEU A 106 2.14 16.77 4.21
N VAL A 107 2.77 16.39 5.33
CA VAL A 107 4.23 16.37 5.43
C VAL A 107 4.83 15.11 4.81
N PHE A 108 4.14 13.98 4.96
CA PHE A 108 4.71 12.68 4.60
C PHE A 108 3.80 11.86 3.67
N GLY A 109 2.60 12.33 3.31
CA GLY A 109 1.63 11.64 2.43
C GLY A 109 1.09 10.35 3.05
N ILE A 110 1.97 9.35 3.07
CA ILE A 110 1.89 8.06 3.77
C ILE A 110 2.20 8.23 5.28
N GLY A 111 2.50 9.45 5.72
CA GLY A 111 3.03 9.80 7.05
C GLY A 111 2.31 9.33 8.29
N CYS A 112 1.00 9.12 8.18
CA CYS A 112 0.24 8.58 9.29
C CYS A 112 0.75 7.20 9.70
N ILE A 113 1.38 6.43 8.81
CA ILE A 113 1.94 5.12 9.12
C ILE A 113 3.12 5.23 10.11
N PRO A 114 4.27 5.86 9.76
CA PRO A 114 5.40 5.94 10.70
C PRO A 114 5.02 6.67 12.00
N PHE A 115 4.14 7.66 11.93
CA PHE A 115 3.67 8.37 13.11
C PHE A 115 2.79 7.49 14.00
N SER A 116 1.85 6.72 13.43
CA SER A 116 1.05 5.77 14.19
C SER A 116 1.89 4.68 14.85
N PHE A 117 2.95 4.19 14.19
CA PHE A 117 3.91 3.25 14.78
C PHE A 117 4.63 3.84 15.98
N PHE A 118 5.06 5.10 15.87
CA PHE A 118 5.72 5.78 16.96
C PHE A 118 4.77 5.97 18.16
N LEU A 119 3.53 6.37 17.89
CA LEU A 119 2.52 6.58 18.92
C LEU A 119 2.08 5.28 19.60
N THR A 120 1.87 4.19 18.85
CA THR A 120 1.50 2.88 19.44
C THR A 120 2.58 2.36 20.34
N TRP A 121 3.84 2.48 19.90
CA TRP A 121 4.99 2.11 20.69
C TRP A 121 5.05 2.91 21.99
N PHE A 122 4.91 4.24 21.91
CA PHE A 122 5.00 5.13 23.08
C PHE A 122 3.85 4.92 24.08
N LEU A 123 2.64 4.63 23.59
CA LEU A 123 1.46 4.39 24.43
C LEU A 123 1.31 2.93 24.88
N GLY A 124 2.24 2.05 24.50
CA GLY A 124 2.19 0.63 24.89
C GLY A 124 1.01 -0.15 24.29
N ARG A 125 0.47 0.28 23.15
CA ARG A 125 -0.61 -0.41 22.44
C ARG A 125 -0.04 -1.53 21.57
N TRP A 126 0.43 -2.60 22.21
CA TRP A 126 1.15 -3.71 21.58
C TRP A 126 0.33 -4.44 20.51
N THR A 127 -0.96 -4.69 20.75
CA THR A 127 -1.82 -5.38 19.77
C THR A 127 -1.97 -4.59 18.47
N ASP A 128 -2.17 -3.27 18.55
CA ASP A 128 -2.25 -2.43 17.35
C ASP A 128 -0.92 -2.37 16.62
N LEU A 129 0.19 -2.34 17.37
CA LEU A 129 1.54 -2.35 16.83
C LEU A 129 1.85 -3.65 16.08
N GLU A 130 1.46 -4.80 16.62
CA GLU A 130 1.62 -6.10 15.97
C GLU A 130 0.85 -6.14 14.64
N ILE A 131 -0.41 -5.69 14.63
CA ILE A 131 -1.24 -5.65 13.41
C ILE A 131 -0.62 -4.72 12.36
N LEU A 132 -0.22 -3.50 12.77
CA LEU A 132 0.49 -2.55 11.90
C LEU A 132 1.78 -3.16 11.33
N SER A 133 2.56 -3.86 12.16
CA SER A 133 3.81 -4.51 11.77
C SER A 133 3.59 -5.60 10.75
N VAL A 134 2.60 -6.48 10.97
CA VAL A 134 2.26 -7.57 10.05
C VAL A 134 1.79 -7.01 8.71
N LEU A 135 0.88 -6.05 8.71
CA LEU A 135 0.40 -5.41 7.48
C LEU A 135 1.53 -4.72 6.70
N LEU A 136 2.46 -4.05 7.40
CA LEU A 136 3.64 -3.43 6.80
C LEU A 136 4.55 -4.47 6.15
N VAL A 137 4.88 -5.53 6.88
CA VAL A 137 5.75 -6.60 6.38
C VAL A 137 5.11 -7.29 5.16
N LEU A 138 3.82 -7.63 5.22
CA LEU A 138 3.10 -8.23 4.09
C LEU A 138 3.09 -7.31 2.87
N CYS A 139 2.75 -6.03 3.07
CA CYS A 139 2.76 -5.03 1.99
C CYS A 139 4.14 -4.95 1.31
N VAL A 140 5.22 -4.89 2.10
CA VAL A 140 6.59 -4.81 1.58
C VAL A 140 7.00 -6.09 0.89
N LEU A 141 6.73 -7.27 1.50
CA LEU A 141 7.07 -8.56 0.92
C LEU A 141 6.40 -8.79 -0.43
N CYS A 142 5.08 -8.55 -0.53
CA CYS A 142 4.35 -8.67 -1.78
C CYS A 142 4.96 -7.79 -2.87
N ARG A 143 5.31 -6.54 -2.54
CA ARG A 143 5.88 -5.59 -3.49
C ARG A 143 7.31 -5.96 -3.92
N VAL A 144 8.12 -6.46 -2.99
CA VAL A 144 9.49 -6.93 -3.29
C VAL A 144 9.45 -8.17 -4.20
N ILE A 145 8.57 -9.13 -3.92
CA ILE A 145 8.40 -10.35 -4.73
C ILE A 145 8.01 -10.00 -6.17
N SER A 146 6.97 -9.16 -6.32
CA SER A 146 6.51 -8.72 -7.64
C SER A 146 7.61 -7.99 -8.40
N HIS A 147 8.30 -7.03 -7.76
CA HIS A 147 9.37 -6.27 -8.38
C HIS A 147 10.55 -7.16 -8.80
N LEU A 148 10.97 -8.10 -7.94
CA LEU A 148 12.06 -9.03 -8.24
C LEU A 148 11.73 -9.91 -9.45
N HIS A 149 10.47 -10.35 -9.59
CA HIS A 149 10.04 -11.12 -10.74
C HIS A 149 10.12 -10.32 -12.04
N TYR A 150 9.60 -9.10 -12.07
CA TYR A 150 9.67 -8.24 -13.26
C TYR A 150 11.11 -7.91 -13.66
N MET A 151 12.00 -7.69 -12.70
CA MET A 151 13.42 -7.49 -12.99
C MET A 151 14.07 -8.71 -13.63
N ASN A 152 13.78 -9.91 -13.14
CA ASN A 152 14.32 -11.15 -13.68
C ASN A 152 13.80 -11.42 -15.10
N LYS A 153 12.51 -11.18 -15.36
CA LYS A 153 11.92 -11.31 -16.69
C LYS A 153 12.55 -10.33 -17.68
N ALA A 154 12.70 -9.07 -17.31
CA ALA A 154 13.36 -8.06 -18.15
C ALA A 154 14.83 -8.38 -18.44
N ARG A 155 15.53 -9.05 -17.52
CA ARG A 155 16.90 -9.54 -17.76
C ARG A 155 16.92 -10.65 -18.80
N GLN A 156 16.03 -11.63 -18.70
CA GLN A 156 15.94 -12.74 -19.66
C GLN A 156 15.63 -12.26 -21.09
N GLU A 157 14.72 -11.29 -21.24
CA GLU A 157 14.38 -10.70 -22.55
C GLU A 157 15.56 -9.92 -23.17
N ARG A 158 16.39 -9.28 -22.33
CA ARG A 158 17.61 -8.63 -22.83
C ARG A 158 18.63 -9.64 -23.32
N GLU A 159 18.87 -10.70 -22.55
CA GLU A 159 19.82 -11.76 -22.91
C GLU A 159 19.41 -12.49 -24.20
N SER A 160 18.12 -12.78 -24.39
CA SER A 160 17.63 -13.38 -25.63
C SER A 160 17.79 -12.45 -26.84
N SER A 161 17.56 -11.14 -26.68
CA SER A 161 17.75 -10.17 -27.76
C SER A 161 19.21 -9.91 -28.14
N LEU A 162 20.16 -10.17 -27.23
CA LEU A 162 21.60 -10.10 -27.54
C LEU A 162 22.04 -11.34 -28.31
N MET A 163 21.60 -12.53 -27.89
CA MET A 163 21.88 -13.79 -28.61
C MET A 163 21.33 -13.77 -30.04
N ASP A 164 20.20 -13.12 -30.28
CA ASP A 164 19.62 -12.95 -31.63
C ASP A 164 20.44 -11.98 -32.49
N LYS A 165 21.04 -10.94 -31.89
CA LYS A 165 21.92 -10.00 -32.59
C LYS A 165 23.29 -10.58 -32.92
N ASP A 166 23.79 -11.45 -32.06
CA ASP A 166 25.07 -12.16 -32.24
C ASP A 166 24.91 -13.42 -33.11
N GLY A 167 23.66 -13.79 -33.46
CA GLY A 167 23.27 -14.89 -34.35
C GLY A 167 23.29 -14.55 -35.84
N LEU A 168 24.14 -13.59 -36.21
CA LEU A 168 24.60 -13.26 -37.55
C LEU A 168 26.12 -13.39 -37.60
#